data_AF-A0A183EAC4-F1
#
_entry.id   AF-A0A183EAC4-F1
#
_cell.length_a   1.000
_cell.length_b   1.000
_cell.length_c   1.000
_cell.angle_alpha   90.00
_cell.angle_beta   90.00
_cell.angle_gamma   90.00
#
_symmetry.space_group_name_H-M   'P 1'
#
loop_
_entity.id
_entity.type
_entity.pdbx_description
1 polymer ?
#
loop_
_entity_poly.entity_id
_entity_poly.type
_entity_poly.pdbx_seq_one_letter_code
_entity_poly.pdbx_strand_id
1 'polypeptide(L)'
;MEEAVTKIGLRADCAALIWNVYLDFEKMILNSAEGKESDILRAAFENSAKRMADITAFEDRLTDAEDLNEKLSILMEYIEFEMQTKDPVRIQMMFERAVCTSADNPNAAVWLQYGNWLDSSLKLPQVSVEVYARAVRHSPCTALWQQYFTALERSNATANEIDSKWPEARSTITTPDEGLSLYRTYIYLLRRRVAKEDGNDYAVVLEKFEEGAAFLAEKFGSHWDSPKAQYRKNYALFLYTVVKQPDKARKIWNDILASGSGHLAAAWLEAANLERYFGELNNARKLYYRAINSASDHPFTVIFLSFQCFILLWYLMLSYNSNEKSVLCKSWTRRSRK
;
A
#
# COMPACT_ATOMS: atom_id res chain seq x y z
N MET A 1 30.54 -17.17 18.06
CA MET A 1 29.40 -17.91 18.65
C MET A 1 28.09 -17.33 18.16
N GLU A 2 27.93 -16.00 18.19
CA GLU A 2 26.77 -15.30 17.59
C GLU A 2 26.56 -15.64 16.10
N GLU A 3 27.62 -15.71 15.30
CA GLU A 3 27.54 -16.01 13.86
C GLU A 3 27.10 -17.47 13.54
N ALA A 4 27.25 -18.39 14.51
CA ALA A 4 26.80 -19.78 14.38
C ALA A 4 25.31 -19.92 14.73
N VAL A 5 24.81 -19.11 15.66
CA VAL A 5 23.40 -19.10 16.07
C VAL A 5 22.50 -18.50 14.97
N THR A 6 23.03 -17.59 14.14
CA THR A 6 22.28 -16.98 13.02
C THR A 6 22.05 -17.91 11.83
N LYS A 7 22.83 -19.01 11.70
CA LYS A 7 22.79 -19.90 10.53
C LYS A 7 21.99 -21.17 10.72
N ILE A 8 21.63 -21.51 11.95
CA ILE A 8 21.01 -22.80 12.24
C ILE A 8 19.56 -22.51 12.61
N GLY A 9 18.66 -22.76 11.67
CA GLY A 9 17.25 -23.05 11.99
C GLY A 9 17.23 -24.29 12.87
N LEU A 10 17.50 -24.10 14.17
CA LEU A 10 17.73 -25.16 15.13
C LEU A 10 16.45 -25.99 15.25
N ARG A 11 16.59 -27.25 14.87
CA ARG A 11 15.60 -28.30 15.02
C ARG A 11 15.30 -28.46 16.53
N ALA A 12 14.03 -28.55 16.91
CA ALA A 12 13.56 -28.44 18.30
C ALA A 12 14.21 -29.46 19.26
N ASP A 13 14.55 -30.64 18.73
CA ASP A 13 15.27 -31.72 19.42
C ASP A 13 16.68 -31.33 19.90
N CYS A 14 17.42 -30.57 19.11
CA CYS A 14 18.77 -30.12 19.44
C CYS A 14 18.76 -28.91 20.39
N ALA A 15 17.75 -28.03 20.24
CA ALA A 15 17.59 -26.85 21.07
C ALA A 15 17.29 -27.21 22.53
N ALA A 16 16.44 -28.23 22.77
CA ALA A 16 16.12 -28.70 24.12
C ALA A 16 17.35 -29.26 24.85
N LEU A 17 18.22 -29.99 24.16
CA LEU A 17 19.44 -30.55 24.76
C LEU A 17 20.47 -29.45 25.10
N ILE A 18 20.70 -28.51 24.17
CA ILE A 18 21.59 -27.35 24.41
C ILE A 18 21.05 -26.51 25.57
N TRP A 19 19.73 -26.33 25.64
CA TRP A 19 19.09 -25.59 26.73
C TRP A 19 19.24 -26.29 28.08
N ASN A 20 19.03 -27.62 28.15
CA ASN A 20 19.22 -28.37 29.39
C ASN A 20 20.67 -28.26 29.89
N VAL A 21 21.65 -28.36 28.99
CA VAL A 21 23.07 -28.16 29.32
C VAL A 21 23.34 -26.73 29.80
N TYR A 22 22.72 -25.73 29.18
CA TYR A 22 22.80 -24.34 29.63
C TYR A 22 22.17 -24.13 31.01
N LEU A 23 21.00 -24.72 31.27
CA LEU A 23 20.31 -24.64 32.57
C LEU A 23 21.15 -25.29 33.68
N ASP A 24 21.78 -26.42 33.40
CA ASP A 24 22.66 -27.10 34.35
C ASP A 24 23.92 -26.26 34.62
N PHE A 25 24.48 -25.62 33.59
CA PHE A 25 25.58 -24.68 33.71
C PHE A 25 25.20 -23.42 34.50
N GLU A 26 24.05 -22.80 34.23
CA GLU A 26 23.57 -21.63 34.98
C GLU A 26 23.26 -21.96 36.43
N LYS A 27 22.65 -23.12 36.73
CA LYS A 27 22.46 -23.59 38.12
C LYS A 27 23.80 -23.74 38.83
N MET A 28 24.82 -24.26 38.14
CA MET A 28 26.17 -24.38 38.70
C MET A 28 26.78 -23.00 38.98
N ILE A 29 26.61 -22.02 38.08
CA ILE A 29 27.07 -20.64 38.29
C ILE A 29 26.32 -19.96 39.44
N LEU A 30 24.99 -20.08 39.49
CA LEU A 30 24.16 -19.54 40.57
C LEU A 30 24.58 -20.07 41.94
N ASN A 31 24.96 -21.34 42.02
CA ASN A 31 25.45 -21.96 43.25
C ASN A 31 26.86 -21.49 43.66
N SER A 32 27.60 -20.82 42.77
CA SER A 32 28.99 -20.37 42.99
C SER A 32 29.17 -18.84 42.96
N ALA A 33 28.16 -18.08 42.53
CA ALA A 33 28.18 -16.63 42.46
C ALA A 33 27.59 -16.00 43.74
N GLU A 34 28.35 -15.11 44.39
CA GLU A 34 27.91 -14.32 45.55
C GLU A 34 27.65 -12.85 45.18
N GLY A 35 26.67 -12.22 45.83
CA GLY A 35 26.39 -10.79 45.70
C GLY A 35 25.49 -10.40 44.52
N LYS A 36 25.53 -9.12 44.11
CA LYS A 36 24.58 -8.51 43.13
C LYS A 36 24.59 -9.16 41.74
N GLU A 37 25.71 -9.77 41.35
CA GLU A 37 25.85 -10.45 40.05
C GLU A 37 25.02 -11.76 40.00
N SER A 38 24.91 -12.44 41.14
CA SER A 38 24.05 -13.63 41.31
C SER A 38 22.57 -13.29 41.18
N ASP A 39 22.14 -12.13 41.67
CA ASP A 39 20.74 -11.68 41.57
C ASP A 39 20.33 -11.37 40.12
N ILE A 40 21.22 -10.76 39.33
CA ILE A 40 20.97 -10.47 37.92
C ILE A 40 20.88 -11.77 37.11
N LEU A 41 21.79 -12.71 37.34
CA LEU A 41 21.78 -14.02 36.69
C LEU A 41 20.53 -14.82 37.06
N ARG A 42 20.12 -14.79 38.33
CA ARG A 42 18.90 -15.46 38.81
C ARG A 42 17.65 -14.90 38.14
N ALA A 43 17.54 -13.58 38.05
CA ALA A 43 16.41 -12.94 37.37
C ALA A 43 16.38 -13.28 35.87
N ALA A 44 17.55 -13.32 35.20
CA ALA A 44 17.64 -13.72 33.79
C ALA A 44 17.22 -15.18 33.58
N PHE A 45 17.68 -16.09 34.46
CA PHE A 45 17.28 -17.50 34.47
C PHE A 45 15.77 -17.66 34.66
N GLU A 46 15.19 -17.03 35.69
CA GLU A 46 13.76 -17.15 36.01
C GLU A 46 12.89 -16.63 34.86
N ASN A 47 13.27 -15.51 34.25
CA ASN A 47 12.58 -14.97 33.08
C ASN A 47 12.66 -15.93 31.87
N SER A 48 13.81 -16.54 31.64
CA SER A 48 14.01 -17.49 30.54
C SER A 48 13.25 -18.79 30.77
N ALA A 49 13.22 -19.30 32.01
CA ALA A 49 12.46 -20.49 32.39
C ALA A 49 10.94 -20.26 32.25
N LYS A 50 10.43 -19.10 32.69
CA LYS A 50 9.03 -18.72 32.47
C LYS A 50 8.72 -18.65 30.97
N ARG A 51 9.60 -18.03 30.18
CA ARG A 51 9.44 -17.95 28.74
C ARG A 51 9.38 -19.32 28.09
N MET A 52 10.24 -20.24 28.50
CA MET A 52 10.25 -21.61 28.00
C MET A 52 8.87 -22.25 28.23
N ALA A 53 8.34 -22.15 29.46
CA ALA A 53 7.01 -22.69 29.77
C ALA A 53 5.91 -22.09 28.88
N ASP A 54 5.95 -20.78 28.60
CA ASP A 54 4.97 -20.12 27.71
C ASP A 54 5.04 -20.63 26.27
N ILE A 55 6.23 -20.97 25.76
CA ILE A 55 6.41 -21.39 24.36
C ILE A 55 6.33 -22.91 24.14
N THR A 56 6.58 -23.72 25.17
CA THR A 56 6.56 -25.19 25.07
C THR A 56 5.25 -25.71 24.49
N ALA A 57 4.11 -25.14 24.88
CA ALA A 57 2.81 -25.55 24.34
C ALA A 57 2.69 -25.37 22.81
N PHE A 58 3.35 -24.36 22.23
CA PHE A 58 3.39 -24.20 20.78
C PHE A 58 4.34 -25.20 20.11
N GLU A 59 5.52 -25.43 20.70
CA GLU A 59 6.51 -26.35 20.13
C GLU A 59 6.05 -27.81 20.18
N ASP A 60 5.34 -28.22 21.23
CA ASP A 60 4.74 -29.56 21.33
C ASP A 60 3.68 -29.75 20.23
N ARG A 61 2.75 -28.78 20.09
CA ARG A 61 1.74 -28.78 19.01
C ARG A 61 2.37 -28.83 17.62
N LEU A 62 3.47 -28.10 17.39
CA LEU A 62 4.18 -28.11 16.11
C LEU A 62 4.85 -29.46 15.81
N THR A 63 5.30 -30.15 16.85
CA THR A 63 5.92 -31.47 16.74
C THR A 63 4.88 -32.53 16.42
N ASP A 64 3.70 -32.44 17.04
CA ASP A 64 2.59 -33.38 16.82
C ASP A 64 1.86 -33.15 15.49
N ALA A 65 1.91 -31.93 14.96
CA ALA A 65 1.25 -31.60 13.71
C ALA A 65 1.83 -32.38 12.51
N GLU A 66 0.95 -33.01 11.72
CA GLU A 66 1.36 -33.78 10.55
C GLU A 66 1.25 -32.94 9.27
N ASP A 67 0.17 -32.17 9.13
CA ASP A 67 -0.14 -31.43 7.92
C ASP A 67 0.40 -29.98 7.91
N LEU A 68 0.62 -29.45 6.70
CA LEU A 68 1.18 -28.11 6.52
C LEU A 68 0.23 -27.01 7.02
N ASN A 69 -1.07 -27.18 6.86
CA ASN A 69 -2.03 -26.13 7.24
C ASN A 69 -2.13 -26.02 8.75
N GLU A 70 -2.12 -27.14 9.47
CA GLU A 70 -2.05 -27.19 10.93
C GLU A 70 -0.76 -26.54 11.43
N LYS A 71 0.40 -26.91 10.87
CA LYS A 71 1.69 -26.27 11.20
C LYS A 71 1.66 -24.77 10.99
N LEU A 72 1.13 -24.31 9.86
CA LEU A 72 1.01 -22.88 9.58
C LEU A 72 0.02 -22.19 10.53
N SER A 73 -1.11 -22.82 10.86
CA SER A 73 -2.06 -22.27 11.83
C SER A 73 -1.40 -22.05 13.20
N ILE A 74 -0.69 -23.05 13.69
CA ILE A 74 0.03 -22.97 14.97
C ILE A 74 1.11 -21.89 14.91
N LEU A 75 1.88 -21.81 13.81
CA LEU A 75 2.89 -20.76 13.62
C LEU A 75 2.27 -19.36 13.56
N MET A 76 1.09 -19.20 12.96
CA MET A 76 0.40 -17.91 12.93
C MET A 76 -0.08 -17.48 14.32
N GLU A 77 -0.63 -18.40 15.12
CA GLU A 77 -0.96 -18.14 16.53
C GLU A 77 0.29 -17.76 17.34
N TYR A 78 1.40 -18.45 17.08
CA TYR A 78 2.67 -18.18 17.73
C TYR A 78 3.25 -16.81 17.33
N ILE A 79 3.15 -16.42 16.06
CA ILE A 79 3.50 -15.06 15.60
C ILE A 79 2.66 -14.03 16.36
N GLU A 80 1.35 -14.23 16.49
CA GLU A 80 0.48 -13.29 17.22
C GLU A 80 0.89 -13.16 18.69
N PHE A 81 1.23 -14.27 19.34
CA PHE A 81 1.79 -14.26 20.69
C PHE A 81 3.11 -13.48 20.77
N GLU A 82 4.04 -13.70 19.84
CA GLU A 82 5.31 -12.95 19.79
C GLU A 82 5.09 -11.46 19.52
N MET A 83 4.09 -11.10 18.71
CA MET A 83 3.75 -9.71 18.42
C MET A 83 3.33 -8.93 19.67
N GLN A 84 2.78 -9.61 20.69
CA GLN A 84 2.46 -8.99 21.98
C GLN A 84 3.71 -8.59 22.78
N THR A 85 4.80 -9.36 22.64
CA THR A 85 6.08 -9.09 23.32
C THR A 85 6.85 -7.92 22.70
N LYS A 86 6.53 -7.58 21.44
CA LYS A 86 7.17 -6.51 20.65
C LYS A 86 8.69 -6.66 20.48
N ASP A 87 9.23 -7.86 20.65
CA ASP A 87 10.61 -8.16 20.33
C ASP A 87 10.77 -8.41 18.82
N PRO A 88 11.42 -7.49 18.06
CA PRO A 88 11.50 -7.60 16.62
C PRO A 88 12.31 -8.81 16.15
N VAL A 89 13.30 -9.26 16.92
CA VAL A 89 14.15 -10.40 16.55
C VAL A 89 13.32 -11.68 16.59
N ARG A 90 12.52 -11.85 17.64
CA ARG A 90 11.66 -13.04 17.81
C ARG A 90 10.52 -13.07 16.81
N ILE A 91 9.88 -11.93 16.57
CA ILE A 91 8.80 -11.83 15.58
C ILE A 91 9.36 -12.16 14.18
N GLN A 92 10.50 -11.58 13.81
CA GLN A 92 11.18 -11.91 12.55
C GLN A 92 11.51 -13.41 12.48
N MET A 93 12.08 -13.99 13.54
CA MET A 93 12.39 -15.42 13.60
C MET A 93 11.15 -16.28 13.36
N MET A 94 9.98 -15.93 13.92
CA MET A 94 8.75 -16.71 13.70
C MET A 94 8.23 -16.60 12.27
N PHE A 95 8.27 -15.41 11.67
CA PHE A 95 7.96 -15.28 10.25
C PHE A 95 8.92 -16.10 9.39
N GLU A 96 10.22 -16.09 9.70
CA GLU A 96 11.23 -16.87 9.00
C GLU A 96 10.99 -18.38 9.14
N ARG A 97 10.54 -18.85 10.30
CA ARG A 97 10.09 -20.24 10.48
C ARG A 97 8.87 -20.54 9.62
N ALA A 98 7.86 -19.67 9.59
CA ALA A 98 6.64 -19.87 8.79
C ALA A 98 6.91 -19.95 7.28
N VAL A 99 7.77 -19.07 6.74
CA VAL A 99 8.14 -19.13 5.32
C VAL A 99 9.03 -20.34 5.00
N CYS A 100 9.88 -20.78 5.93
CA CYS A 100 10.64 -22.03 5.78
C CYS A 100 9.73 -23.27 5.80
N THR A 101 8.77 -23.32 6.71
CA THR A 101 7.80 -24.44 6.80
C THR A 101 6.95 -24.55 5.53
N SER A 102 6.64 -23.44 4.89
CA SER A 102 5.93 -23.38 3.61
C SER A 102 6.84 -23.31 2.38
N ALA A 103 8.14 -23.62 2.50
CA ALA A 103 9.09 -23.46 1.39
C ALA A 103 8.76 -24.33 0.17
N ASP A 104 8.16 -25.50 0.38
CA ASP A 104 7.78 -26.41 -0.72
C ASP A 104 6.53 -25.97 -1.48
N ASN A 105 5.70 -25.09 -0.90
CA ASN A 105 4.42 -24.68 -1.44
C ASN A 105 4.29 -23.15 -1.47
N PRO A 106 4.21 -22.51 -2.64
CA PRO A 106 4.05 -21.06 -2.73
C PRO A 106 2.85 -20.54 -1.92
N ASN A 107 3.12 -19.76 -0.87
CA ASN A 107 2.09 -19.19 0.00
C ASN A 107 2.26 -17.68 0.15
N ALA A 108 1.62 -16.91 -0.74
CA ALA A 108 1.67 -15.46 -0.71
C ALA A 108 1.07 -14.84 0.56
N ALA A 109 0.14 -15.52 1.24
CA ALA A 109 -0.54 -14.97 2.41
C ALA A 109 0.43 -14.78 3.60
N VAL A 110 1.34 -15.74 3.83
CA VAL A 110 2.37 -15.63 4.87
C VAL A 110 3.33 -14.48 4.56
N TRP A 111 3.78 -14.38 3.31
CA TRP A 111 4.66 -13.28 2.86
C TRP A 111 4.01 -11.90 2.98
N LEU A 112 2.72 -11.78 2.65
CA LEU A 112 1.97 -10.52 2.80
C LEU A 112 1.84 -10.11 4.27
N GLN A 113 1.58 -11.06 5.17
CA GLN A 113 1.55 -10.78 6.61
C GLN A 113 2.92 -10.37 7.14
N TYR A 114 3.98 -11.06 6.70
CA TYR A 114 5.34 -10.71 7.06
C TYR A 114 5.69 -9.29 6.57
N GLY A 115 5.39 -8.97 5.30
CA GLY A 115 5.54 -7.65 4.73
C GLY A 115 4.77 -6.56 5.48
N ASN A 116 3.52 -6.83 5.86
CA ASN A 116 2.71 -5.89 6.63
C ASN A 116 3.34 -5.56 7.99
N TRP A 117 3.90 -6.55 8.68
CA TRP A 117 4.63 -6.32 9.93
C TRP A 117 5.92 -5.50 9.70
N LEU A 118 6.69 -5.83 8.66
CA LEU A 118 7.91 -5.11 8.31
C LEU A 118 7.63 -3.62 8.06
N ASP A 119 6.57 -3.32 7.31
CA ASP A 119 6.21 -1.95 6.93
C ASP A 119 5.54 -1.15 8.05
N SER A 120 4.76 -1.81 8.93
CA SER A 120 4.01 -1.13 9.99
C SER A 120 4.79 -1.01 11.30
N SER A 121 5.64 -1.98 11.61
CA SER A 121 6.26 -2.16 12.93
C SER A 121 7.78 -2.03 12.88
N LEU A 122 8.47 -2.85 12.09
CA LEU A 122 9.94 -2.85 12.05
C LEU A 122 10.50 -1.57 11.39
N LYS A 123 9.93 -1.17 10.25
CA LYS A 123 10.26 0.05 9.50
C LYS A 123 11.74 0.17 9.14
N LEU A 124 12.37 -0.94 8.78
CA LEU A 124 13.75 -0.99 8.27
C LEU A 124 13.74 -1.31 6.76
N PRO A 125 13.87 -0.30 5.88
CA PRO A 125 13.71 -0.49 4.44
C PRO A 125 14.65 -1.54 3.84
N GLN A 126 15.90 -1.62 4.30
CA GLN A 126 16.86 -2.61 3.82
C GLN A 126 16.40 -4.05 4.09
N VAL A 127 15.83 -4.31 5.27
CA VAL A 127 15.30 -5.64 5.63
C VAL A 127 14.05 -5.93 4.80
N SER A 128 13.15 -4.96 4.65
CA SER A 128 11.96 -5.11 3.81
C SER A 128 12.31 -5.47 2.37
N VAL A 129 13.29 -4.80 1.77
CA VAL A 129 13.72 -5.05 0.38
C VAL A 129 14.22 -6.48 0.19
N GLU A 130 15.03 -7.00 1.11
CA GLU A 130 15.54 -8.37 1.05
C GLU A 130 14.44 -9.42 1.19
N VAL A 131 13.51 -9.20 2.14
CA VAL A 131 12.35 -10.08 2.35
C VAL A 131 11.44 -10.09 1.13
N TYR A 132 11.10 -8.92 0.58
CA TYR A 132 10.26 -8.83 -0.61
C TYR A 132 10.93 -9.44 -1.85
N ALA A 133 12.24 -9.30 -2.01
CA ALA A 133 12.99 -9.95 -3.08
C ALA A 133 12.92 -11.49 -2.99
N ARG A 134 12.84 -12.06 -1.77
CA ARG A 134 12.58 -13.49 -1.58
C ARG A 134 11.11 -13.84 -1.85
N ALA A 135 10.19 -13.03 -1.35
CA ALA A 135 8.76 -13.24 -1.48
C ALA A 135 8.31 -13.35 -2.94
N VAL A 136 8.71 -12.39 -3.79
CA VAL A 136 8.30 -12.37 -5.21
C VAL A 136 8.91 -13.51 -6.02
N ARG A 137 10.07 -14.04 -5.62
CA ARG A 137 10.69 -15.22 -6.26
C ARG A 137 9.99 -16.52 -5.86
N HIS A 138 9.54 -16.62 -4.61
CA HIS A 138 8.92 -17.84 -4.08
C HIS A 138 7.42 -17.93 -4.43
N SER A 139 6.68 -16.86 -4.21
CA SER A 139 5.24 -16.78 -4.44
C SER A 139 4.89 -15.47 -5.14
N PRO A 140 5.14 -15.36 -6.46
CA PRO A 140 4.91 -14.14 -7.21
C PRO A 140 3.42 -13.78 -7.19
N CYS A 141 3.09 -12.62 -6.63
CA CYS A 141 1.74 -12.07 -6.71
C CYS A 141 1.78 -10.55 -6.82
N THR A 142 0.73 -9.99 -7.43
CA THR A 142 0.64 -8.56 -7.72
C THR A 142 0.70 -7.68 -6.46
N ALA A 143 0.16 -8.16 -5.33
CA ALA A 143 0.21 -7.43 -4.06
C ALA A 143 1.63 -7.35 -3.49
N LEU A 144 2.41 -8.44 -3.56
CA LEU A 144 3.81 -8.45 -3.11
C LEU A 144 4.67 -7.53 -3.96
N TRP A 145 4.46 -7.49 -5.28
CA TRP A 145 5.16 -6.54 -6.15
C TRP A 145 4.87 -5.07 -5.81
N GLN A 146 3.62 -4.73 -5.46
CA GLN A 146 3.28 -3.37 -5.01
C GLN A 146 4.04 -2.97 -3.74
N GLN A 147 4.07 -3.88 -2.76
CA GLN A 147 4.82 -3.66 -1.52
C GLN A 147 6.34 -3.58 -1.80
N TYR A 148 6.85 -4.44 -2.68
CA TYR A 148 8.25 -4.45 -3.04
C TYR A 148 8.69 -3.15 -3.71
N PHE A 149 7.94 -2.63 -4.69
CA PHE A 149 8.23 -1.33 -5.30
C PHE A 149 8.23 -0.19 -4.27
N THR A 150 7.28 -0.22 -3.32
CA THR A 150 7.22 0.77 -2.25
C THR A 150 8.43 0.67 -1.32
N ALA A 151 8.87 -0.56 -0.99
CA ALA A 151 10.07 -0.79 -0.18
C ALA A 151 11.36 -0.33 -0.89
N LEU A 152 11.51 -0.62 -2.19
CA LEU A 152 12.63 -0.16 -3.01
C LEU A 152 12.68 1.38 -3.09
N GLU A 153 11.53 2.03 -3.21
CA GLU A 153 11.48 3.49 -3.20
C GLU A 153 11.90 4.05 -1.82
N ARG A 154 11.43 3.46 -0.72
CA ARG A 154 11.80 3.84 0.65
C ARG A 154 13.30 3.64 0.94
N SER A 155 13.92 2.62 0.35
CA SER A 155 15.36 2.37 0.48
C SER A 155 16.22 3.23 -0.45
N ASN A 156 15.62 4.13 -1.25
CA ASN A 156 16.30 4.92 -2.28
C ASN A 156 17.02 4.05 -3.33
N ALA A 157 16.42 2.91 -3.72
CA ALA A 157 16.90 2.13 -4.84
C ALA A 157 16.99 2.96 -6.13
N THR A 158 17.90 2.59 -7.02
CA THR A 158 18.11 3.32 -8.27
C THR A 158 16.92 3.15 -9.23
N ALA A 159 16.68 4.14 -10.08
CA ALA A 159 15.63 4.09 -11.11
C ALA A 159 15.74 2.82 -11.97
N ASN A 160 16.96 2.50 -12.42
CA ASN A 160 17.24 1.32 -13.25
C ASN A 160 16.89 0.01 -12.53
N GLU A 161 17.19 -0.09 -11.23
CA GLU A 161 16.89 -1.28 -10.44
C GLU A 161 15.39 -1.51 -10.26
N ILE A 162 14.61 -0.45 -10.11
CA ILE A 162 13.15 -0.51 -10.02
C ILE A 162 12.57 -0.87 -11.39
N ASP A 163 13.00 -0.19 -12.45
CA ASP A 163 12.43 -0.33 -13.78
C ASP A 163 12.73 -1.70 -14.40
N SER A 164 13.89 -2.31 -14.08
CA SER A 164 14.24 -3.66 -14.55
C SER A 164 13.28 -4.74 -14.05
N LYS A 165 12.58 -4.50 -12.94
CA LYS A 165 11.63 -5.45 -12.33
C LYS A 165 10.21 -5.30 -12.86
N TRP A 166 9.91 -4.21 -13.57
CA TRP A 166 8.57 -3.92 -14.09
C TRP A 166 7.98 -5.04 -14.97
N PRO A 167 8.72 -5.64 -15.93
CA PRO A 167 8.16 -6.70 -16.78
C PRO A 167 7.73 -7.94 -15.99
N GLU A 168 8.51 -8.32 -14.98
CA GLU A 168 8.21 -9.46 -14.12
C GLU A 168 6.98 -9.18 -13.26
N ALA A 169 6.89 -8.00 -12.63
CA ALA A 169 5.72 -7.59 -11.88
C ALA A 169 4.45 -7.56 -12.74
N ARG A 170 4.53 -7.03 -13.97
CA ARG A 170 3.39 -6.98 -14.91
C ARG A 170 2.90 -8.38 -15.28
N SER A 171 3.79 -9.37 -15.31
CA SER A 171 3.43 -10.76 -15.64
C SER A 171 2.52 -11.42 -14.60
N THR A 172 2.52 -10.94 -13.34
CA THR A 172 1.71 -11.52 -12.25
C THR A 172 0.27 -11.04 -12.21
N ILE A 173 -0.12 -10.10 -13.08
CA ILE A 173 -1.49 -9.56 -13.11
C ILE A 173 -2.44 -10.67 -13.56
N THR A 174 -3.36 -11.10 -12.70
CA THR A 174 -4.36 -12.13 -13.05
C THR A 174 -5.77 -11.55 -13.19
N THR A 175 -6.06 -10.45 -12.50
CA THR A 175 -7.37 -9.79 -12.52
C THR A 175 -7.26 -8.31 -12.92
N PRO A 176 -8.35 -7.68 -13.40
CA PRO A 176 -8.36 -6.25 -13.68
C PRO A 176 -7.97 -5.42 -12.46
N ASP A 177 -8.56 -5.69 -11.29
CA ASP A 177 -8.32 -4.93 -10.05
C ASP A 177 -6.85 -4.99 -9.57
N GLU A 178 -6.19 -6.14 -9.75
CA GLU A 178 -4.75 -6.28 -9.53
C GLU A 178 -3.95 -5.40 -10.47
N GLY A 179 -4.30 -5.43 -11.76
CA GLY A 179 -3.69 -4.59 -12.78
C GLY A 179 -3.83 -3.11 -12.47
N LEU A 180 -5.04 -2.67 -12.12
CA LEU A 180 -5.33 -1.30 -11.69
C LEU A 180 -4.40 -0.86 -10.55
N SER A 181 -4.28 -1.70 -9.52
CA SER A 181 -3.52 -1.41 -8.31
C SER A 181 -2.00 -1.39 -8.57
N LEU A 182 -1.50 -2.32 -9.39
CA LEU A 182 -0.08 -2.39 -9.75
C LEU A 182 0.36 -1.22 -10.62
N TYR A 183 -0.36 -0.96 -11.71
CA TYR A 183 -0.08 0.19 -12.57
C TYR A 183 -0.18 1.50 -11.80
N ARG A 184 -1.19 1.68 -10.93
CA ARG A 184 -1.27 2.85 -10.07
C ARG A 184 -0.03 3.00 -9.19
N THR A 185 0.44 1.92 -8.57
CA THR A 185 1.64 1.95 -7.73
C THR A 185 2.87 2.42 -8.51
N TYR A 186 3.09 1.83 -9.69
CA TYR A 186 4.24 2.15 -10.53
C TYR A 186 4.17 3.55 -11.16
N ILE A 187 3.01 3.95 -11.67
CA ILE A 187 2.76 5.29 -12.21
C ILE A 187 3.05 6.38 -11.17
N TYR A 188 2.57 6.19 -9.93
CA TYR A 188 2.79 7.16 -8.88
C TYR A 188 4.23 7.17 -8.36
N LEU A 189 4.95 6.04 -8.46
CA LEU A 189 6.40 5.98 -8.26
C LEU A 189 7.12 6.83 -9.32
N LEU A 190 6.79 6.66 -10.60
CA LEU A 190 7.37 7.47 -11.69
C LEU A 190 7.04 8.96 -11.53
N ARG A 191 5.81 9.29 -11.13
CA ARG A 191 5.42 10.67 -10.82
C ARG A 191 6.31 11.28 -9.72
N ARG A 192 6.57 10.53 -8.63
CA ARG A 192 7.43 11.00 -7.53
C ARG A 192 8.88 11.16 -8.00
N ARG A 193 9.36 10.28 -8.88
CA ARG A 193 10.68 10.38 -9.51
C ARG A 193 10.84 11.68 -10.30
N VAL A 194 9.92 11.96 -11.22
CA VAL A 194 9.93 13.21 -12.01
C VAL A 194 9.89 14.44 -11.10
N ALA A 195 9.04 14.41 -10.06
CA ALA A 195 8.95 15.51 -9.10
C ALA A 195 10.21 15.72 -8.25
N LYS A 196 10.99 14.65 -7.99
CA LYS A 196 12.26 14.73 -7.24
C LYS A 196 13.39 15.34 -8.08
N GLU A 197 13.32 15.20 -9.40
CA GLU A 197 14.30 15.75 -10.35
C GLU A 197 14.01 17.23 -10.71
N ASP A 198 13.11 17.90 -9.97
CA ASP A 198 12.54 19.23 -10.29
C ASP A 198 11.97 19.31 -11.73
N GLY A 199 11.65 18.14 -12.31
CA GLY A 199 11.11 18.00 -13.64
C GLY A 199 9.62 18.32 -13.68
N ASN A 200 9.19 19.00 -14.75
CA ASN A 200 7.77 19.17 -15.09
C ASN A 200 7.38 18.34 -16.32
N ASP A 201 8.29 17.50 -16.83
CA ASP A 201 8.00 16.61 -17.95
C ASP A 201 7.47 15.26 -17.45
N TYR A 202 6.16 15.11 -17.52
CA TYR A 202 5.45 13.89 -17.14
C TYR A 202 5.23 12.94 -18.31
N ALA A 203 5.95 13.08 -19.43
CA ALA A 203 5.80 12.23 -20.62
C ALA A 203 5.87 10.73 -20.29
N VAL A 204 6.85 10.30 -19.49
CA VAL A 204 7.00 8.88 -19.08
C VAL A 204 5.80 8.41 -18.25
N VAL A 205 5.22 9.27 -17.43
CA VAL A 205 4.03 8.94 -16.62
C VAL A 205 2.80 8.78 -17.51
N LEU A 206 2.63 9.68 -18.49
CA LEU A 206 1.55 9.62 -19.48
C LEU A 206 1.65 8.36 -20.34
N GLU A 207 2.84 8.03 -20.82
CA GLU A 207 3.09 6.82 -21.59
C GLU A 207 2.69 5.57 -20.80
N LYS A 208 2.99 5.51 -19.49
CA LYS A 208 2.58 4.38 -18.64
C LYS A 208 1.09 4.30 -18.37
N PHE A 209 0.37 5.43 -18.34
CA PHE A 209 -1.09 5.40 -18.31
C PHE A 209 -1.66 4.80 -19.60
N GLU A 210 -1.15 5.19 -20.76
CA GLU A 210 -1.60 4.65 -22.05
C GLU A 210 -1.22 3.18 -22.22
N GLU A 211 0.02 2.79 -21.85
CA GLU A 211 0.45 1.38 -21.84
C GLU A 211 -0.48 0.53 -20.97
N GLY A 212 -0.79 1.00 -19.76
CA GLY A 212 -1.65 0.24 -18.85
C GLY A 212 -3.09 0.13 -19.33
N ALA A 213 -3.67 1.21 -19.88
CA ALA A 213 -4.99 1.15 -20.48
C ALA A 213 -5.04 0.16 -21.66
N ALA A 214 -4.03 0.18 -22.54
CA ALA A 214 -3.94 -0.75 -23.67
C ALA A 214 -3.79 -2.20 -23.21
N PHE A 215 -2.85 -2.47 -22.30
CA PHE A 215 -2.60 -3.81 -21.77
C PHE A 215 -3.83 -4.40 -21.06
N LEU A 216 -4.50 -3.62 -20.21
CA LEU A 216 -5.66 -4.09 -19.46
C LEU A 216 -6.88 -4.31 -20.38
N ALA A 217 -7.07 -3.45 -21.38
CA ALA A 217 -8.11 -3.63 -22.39
C ALA A 217 -7.87 -4.88 -23.25
N GLU A 218 -6.62 -5.13 -23.66
CA GLU A 218 -6.26 -6.32 -24.43
C GLU A 218 -6.46 -7.60 -23.61
N LYS A 219 -6.02 -7.60 -22.34
CA LYS A 219 -6.06 -8.79 -21.49
C LYS A 219 -7.46 -9.14 -20.96
N PHE A 220 -8.26 -8.13 -20.63
CA PHE A 220 -9.55 -8.32 -19.94
C PHE A 220 -10.78 -7.87 -20.75
N GLY A 221 -10.58 -7.37 -21.98
CA GLY A 221 -11.64 -6.94 -22.88
C GLY A 221 -12.22 -5.56 -22.54
N SER A 222 -13.29 -5.17 -23.24
CA SER A 222 -13.81 -3.78 -23.23
C SER A 222 -14.33 -3.27 -21.89
N HIS A 223 -14.63 -4.15 -20.93
CA HIS A 223 -15.21 -3.79 -19.63
C HIS A 223 -14.20 -3.83 -18.48
N TRP A 224 -12.90 -3.89 -18.76
CA TRP A 224 -11.82 -4.03 -17.77
C TRP A 224 -11.84 -2.98 -16.64
N ASP A 225 -12.34 -1.77 -16.90
CA ASP A 225 -12.45 -0.68 -15.92
C ASP A 225 -13.92 -0.33 -15.59
N SER A 226 -14.90 -1.09 -16.08
CA SER A 226 -16.34 -0.81 -15.86
C SER A 226 -16.85 -1.50 -14.58
N PRO A 227 -17.79 -0.91 -13.81
CA PRO A 227 -18.46 0.39 -13.98
C PRO A 227 -17.77 1.55 -13.26
N LYS A 228 -16.76 1.27 -12.43
CA LYS A 228 -16.16 2.26 -11.51
C LYS A 228 -15.25 3.26 -12.24
N ALA A 229 -14.71 2.87 -13.39
CA ALA A 229 -13.76 3.62 -14.22
C ALA A 229 -12.56 4.17 -13.43
N GLN A 230 -12.08 3.42 -12.43
CA GLN A 230 -11.08 3.94 -11.48
C GLN A 230 -9.77 4.28 -12.17
N TYR A 231 -9.34 3.48 -13.16
CA TYR A 231 -8.12 3.78 -13.90
C TYR A 231 -8.23 5.10 -14.66
N ARG A 232 -9.27 5.20 -15.49
CA ARG A 232 -9.51 6.36 -16.35
C ARG A 232 -9.77 7.62 -15.54
N LYS A 233 -10.47 7.51 -14.41
CA LYS A 233 -10.66 8.62 -13.45
C LYS A 233 -9.33 9.09 -12.85
N ASN A 234 -8.47 8.17 -12.41
CA ASN A 234 -7.14 8.52 -11.91
C ASN A 234 -6.29 9.21 -12.99
N TYR A 235 -6.36 8.72 -14.24
CA TYR A 235 -5.64 9.33 -15.36
C TYR A 235 -6.16 10.75 -15.67
N ALA A 236 -7.48 10.92 -15.76
CA ALA A 236 -8.09 12.23 -15.98
C ALA A 236 -7.76 13.22 -14.85
N LEU A 237 -7.80 12.77 -13.59
CA LEU A 237 -7.42 13.59 -12.44
C LEU A 237 -5.97 14.06 -12.53
N PHE A 238 -5.05 13.17 -12.93
CA PHE A 238 -3.64 13.51 -13.14
C PHE A 238 -3.45 14.57 -14.24
N LEU A 239 -4.18 14.44 -15.35
CA LEU A 239 -4.16 15.42 -16.45
C LEU A 239 -4.69 16.81 -16.03
N TYR A 240 -5.76 16.88 -15.24
CA TYR A 240 -6.29 18.15 -14.72
C TYR A 240 -5.35 18.80 -13.69
N THR A 241 -4.86 18.01 -12.74
CA THR A 241 -4.21 18.55 -11.54
C THR A 241 -2.72 18.78 -11.73
N VAL A 242 -2.02 17.88 -12.41
CA VAL A 242 -0.55 17.90 -12.51
C VAL A 242 -0.10 18.40 -13.88
N VAL A 243 -0.53 17.73 -14.95
CA VAL A 243 -0.05 18.03 -16.32
C VAL A 243 -0.68 19.29 -16.92
N LYS A 244 -1.82 19.73 -16.37
CA LYS A 244 -2.59 20.89 -16.85
C LYS A 244 -3.05 20.77 -18.30
N GLN A 245 -3.49 19.58 -18.71
CA GLN A 245 -4.04 19.29 -20.04
C GLN A 245 -5.54 18.91 -19.95
N PRO A 246 -6.44 19.90 -19.68
CA PRO A 246 -7.86 19.64 -19.45
C PRO A 246 -8.57 19.06 -20.69
N ASP A 247 -8.13 19.40 -21.91
CA ASP A 247 -8.79 18.89 -23.13
C ASP A 247 -8.65 17.37 -23.31
N LYS A 248 -7.48 16.81 -22.97
CA LYS A 248 -7.29 15.35 -22.97
C LYS A 248 -8.10 14.71 -21.85
N ALA A 249 -8.08 15.30 -20.66
CA ALA A 249 -8.85 14.80 -19.52
C ALA A 249 -10.37 14.76 -19.82
N ARG A 250 -10.88 15.78 -20.51
CA ARG A 250 -12.28 15.85 -20.96
C ARG A 250 -12.64 14.74 -21.93
N LYS A 251 -11.74 14.39 -22.87
CA LYS A 251 -11.95 13.25 -23.78
C LYS A 251 -12.12 11.94 -23.01
N ILE A 252 -11.25 11.70 -22.02
CA ILE A 252 -11.35 10.53 -21.13
C ILE A 252 -12.67 10.54 -20.37
N TRP A 253 -13.09 11.67 -19.82
CA TRP A 253 -14.38 11.76 -19.12
C TRP A 253 -15.59 11.51 -20.02
N ASN A 254 -15.58 12.02 -21.25
CA ASN A 254 -16.63 11.70 -22.22
C ASN A 254 -16.70 10.21 -22.52
N ASP A 255 -15.55 9.54 -22.63
CA ASP A 255 -15.46 8.09 -22.82
C ASP A 255 -15.97 7.30 -21.61
N ILE A 256 -15.60 7.69 -20.38
CA ILE A 256 -16.11 7.10 -19.13
C ILE A 256 -17.65 7.18 -19.08
N LEU A 257 -18.20 8.36 -19.36
CA LEU A 257 -19.64 8.60 -19.32
C LEU A 257 -20.37 7.81 -20.41
N ALA A 258 -19.77 7.63 -21.58
CA ALA A 258 -20.31 6.79 -22.66
C ALA A 258 -20.19 5.28 -22.35
N SER A 259 -19.16 4.85 -21.62
CA SER A 259 -18.84 3.45 -21.32
C SER A 259 -19.64 2.84 -20.16
N GLY A 260 -20.82 3.40 -19.85
CA GLY A 260 -21.73 2.86 -18.84
C GLY A 260 -21.81 3.65 -17.53
N SER A 261 -20.93 4.62 -17.25
CA SER A 261 -21.05 5.48 -16.06
C SER A 261 -22.04 6.64 -16.23
N GLY A 262 -22.58 6.86 -17.43
CA GLY A 262 -23.46 7.99 -17.74
C GLY A 262 -24.82 7.98 -17.06
N HIS A 263 -25.27 6.84 -16.53
CA HIS A 263 -26.52 6.78 -15.75
C HIS A 263 -26.33 7.22 -14.29
N LEU A 264 -25.08 7.37 -13.84
CA LEU A 264 -24.72 7.72 -12.45
C LEU A 264 -24.54 9.23 -12.30
N ALA A 265 -25.37 9.87 -11.48
CA ALA A 265 -25.28 11.28 -11.13
C ALA A 265 -23.90 11.63 -10.56
N ALA A 266 -23.34 10.78 -9.70
CA ALA A 266 -22.04 10.98 -9.09
C ALA A 266 -20.91 11.14 -10.12
N ALA A 267 -20.92 10.36 -11.22
CA ALA A 267 -19.90 10.43 -12.26
C ALA A 267 -19.95 11.77 -13.01
N TRP A 268 -21.15 12.27 -13.31
CA TRP A 268 -21.33 13.59 -13.92
C TRP A 268 -20.89 14.73 -13.02
N LEU A 269 -21.23 14.66 -11.73
CA LEU A 269 -20.83 15.66 -10.75
C LEU A 269 -19.31 15.72 -10.59
N GLU A 270 -18.65 14.57 -10.57
CA GLU A 270 -17.19 14.47 -10.52
C GLU A 270 -16.54 15.13 -11.75
N ALA A 271 -17.01 14.80 -12.97
CA ALA A 271 -16.53 15.40 -14.21
C ALA A 271 -16.74 16.93 -14.24
N ALA A 272 -17.93 17.39 -13.86
CA ALA A 272 -18.27 18.82 -13.86
C ALA A 272 -17.46 19.61 -12.82
N ASN A 273 -17.20 19.01 -11.64
CA ASN A 273 -16.36 19.61 -10.62
C ASN A 273 -14.92 19.77 -11.10
N LEU A 274 -14.34 18.78 -11.79
CA LEU A 274 -12.98 18.88 -12.33
C LEU A 274 -12.85 20.01 -13.35
N GLU A 275 -13.82 20.17 -14.26
CA GLU A 275 -13.89 21.31 -15.17
C GLU A 275 -14.07 22.64 -14.43
N ARG A 276 -14.83 22.66 -13.33
CA ARG A 276 -15.01 23.87 -12.52
C ARG A 276 -13.72 24.34 -11.84
N TYR A 277 -12.92 23.40 -11.32
CA TYR A 277 -11.71 23.73 -10.56
C TYR A 277 -10.48 23.95 -11.45
N PHE A 278 -10.35 23.21 -12.55
CA PHE A 278 -9.11 23.16 -13.34
C PHE A 278 -9.32 23.44 -14.83
N GLY A 279 -10.56 23.50 -15.30
CA GLY A 279 -10.91 23.73 -16.69
C GLY A 279 -11.69 25.03 -16.89
N GLU A 280 -12.70 24.98 -17.77
CA GLU A 280 -13.52 26.14 -18.08
C GLU A 280 -14.94 26.00 -17.55
N LEU A 281 -15.46 27.08 -16.98
CA LEU A 281 -16.84 27.16 -16.47
C LEU A 281 -17.90 26.83 -17.53
N ASN A 282 -17.66 27.17 -18.80
CA ASN A 282 -18.58 26.85 -19.89
C ASN A 282 -18.68 25.35 -20.14
N ASN A 283 -17.57 24.61 -20.00
CA ASN A 283 -17.57 23.16 -20.17
C ASN A 283 -18.25 22.47 -18.99
N ALA A 284 -18.03 22.97 -17.76
CA ALA A 284 -18.77 22.51 -16.58
C ALA A 284 -20.29 22.68 -16.75
N ARG A 285 -20.76 23.84 -17.25
CA ARG A 285 -22.18 24.07 -17.55
C ARG A 285 -22.73 23.05 -18.55
N LYS A 286 -22.02 22.81 -19.66
CA LYS A 286 -22.40 21.80 -20.66
C LYS A 286 -22.51 20.40 -20.04
N LEU A 287 -21.61 20.03 -19.12
CA LEU A 287 -21.67 18.75 -18.42
C LEU A 287 -22.91 18.66 -17.50
N TYR A 288 -23.24 19.71 -16.74
CA TYR A 288 -24.47 19.72 -15.93
C TYR A 288 -25.73 19.57 -16.78
N TYR A 289 -25.82 20.27 -17.91
CA TYR A 289 -26.97 20.13 -18.82
C TYR A 289 -27.11 18.72 -19.39
N ARG A 290 -26.00 18.08 -19.77
CA ARG A 290 -26.02 16.68 -20.23
C ARG A 290 -26.42 15.75 -19.10
N ALA A 291 -25.89 15.97 -17.89
CA ALA A 291 -26.16 15.15 -16.72
C ALA A 291 -27.65 15.08 -16.36
N ILE A 292 -28.38 16.20 -16.43
CA ILE A 292 -29.84 16.24 -16.15
C ILE A 292 -30.62 15.28 -17.06
N ASN A 293 -30.16 15.08 -18.30
CA ASN A 293 -30.84 14.25 -19.29
C ASN A 293 -30.33 12.80 -19.32
N SER A 294 -29.22 12.49 -18.63
CA SER A 294 -28.54 11.19 -18.71
C SER A 294 -28.53 10.42 -17.39
N ALA A 295 -28.47 11.11 -16.24
CA ALA A 295 -28.44 10.47 -14.94
C ALA A 295 -29.83 9.95 -14.55
N SER A 296 -29.92 8.67 -14.18
CA SER A 296 -31.17 8.00 -13.83
C SER A 296 -31.25 7.57 -12.37
N ASP A 297 -30.13 7.48 -11.65
CA ASP A 297 -30.06 7.07 -10.25
C ASP A 297 -30.62 8.13 -9.29
N HIS A 298 -30.09 9.34 -9.35
CA HIS A 298 -30.38 10.44 -8.42
C HIS A 298 -30.50 11.79 -9.17
N PRO A 299 -31.44 11.94 -10.11
CA PRO A 299 -31.54 13.13 -10.97
C PRO A 299 -31.68 14.45 -10.18
N PHE A 300 -32.37 14.42 -9.03
CA PHE A 300 -32.53 15.59 -8.17
C PHE A 300 -31.22 16.13 -7.58
N THR A 301 -30.21 15.28 -7.37
CA THR A 301 -28.91 15.71 -6.85
C THR A 301 -28.14 16.56 -7.86
N VAL A 302 -28.20 16.17 -9.14
CA VAL A 302 -27.62 16.92 -10.26
C VAL A 302 -28.30 18.29 -10.39
N ILE A 303 -29.63 18.30 -10.31
CA ILE A 303 -30.44 19.51 -10.38
C ILE A 303 -30.08 20.46 -9.24
N PHE A 304 -30.14 19.99 -7.98
CA PHE A 304 -29.86 20.82 -6.80
C PHE A 304 -28.46 21.45 -6.83
N LEU A 305 -27.42 20.67 -7.17
CA LEU A 305 -26.04 21.16 -7.21
C LEU A 305 -25.78 22.09 -8.40
N SER A 306 -26.45 21.87 -9.54
CA SER A 306 -26.41 22.82 -10.65
C SER A 306 -27.00 24.17 -10.24
N PHE A 307 -28.16 24.18 -9.57
CA PHE A 307 -28.82 25.39 -9.07
C PHE A 307 -27.99 26.10 -7.99
N GLN A 308 -27.38 25.36 -7.06
CA GLN A 308 -26.51 25.96 -6.04
C GLN A 308 -25.28 26.64 -6.67
N CYS A 309 -24.74 26.09 -7.77
CA CYS A 309 -23.69 26.75 -8.55
C CYS A 309 -24.19 28.03 -9.22
N PHE A 310 -25.40 28.02 -9.80
CA PHE A 310 -26.00 29.22 -10.39
C PHE A 310 -26.30 30.29 -9.34
N ILE A 311 -26.79 29.93 -8.17
CA ILE A 311 -27.07 30.86 -7.07
C ILE A 311 -25.77 31.43 -6.49
N LEU A 312 -24.73 30.62 -6.25
CA LEU A 312 -23.42 31.11 -5.80
C LEU A 312 -22.76 32.03 -6.82
N LEU A 313 -22.84 31.71 -8.11
CA LEU A 313 -22.35 32.59 -9.19
C LEU A 313 -23.18 33.88 -9.29
N TRP A 314 -24.50 33.80 -9.14
CA TRP A 314 -25.37 34.98 -9.09
C TRP A 314 -25.01 35.84 -7.88
N TYR A 315 -24.84 35.25 -6.69
CA TYR A 315 -24.48 35.97 -5.47
C TYR A 315 -23.09 36.61 -5.56
N LEU A 316 -22.12 35.91 -6.15
CA LEU A 316 -20.78 36.44 -6.43
C LEU A 316 -20.83 37.56 -7.48
N MET A 317 -21.63 37.42 -8.54
CA MET A 317 -21.82 38.46 -9.56
C MET A 317 -22.55 39.69 -9.00
N LEU A 318 -23.55 39.51 -8.15
CA LEU A 318 -24.22 40.61 -7.42
C LEU A 318 -23.27 41.30 -6.44
N SER A 319 -22.45 40.54 -5.71
CA SER A 319 -21.45 41.08 -4.79
C SER A 319 -20.28 41.76 -5.51
N TYR A 320 -20.00 41.39 -6.76
CA TYR A 320 -18.98 42.05 -7.60
C TYR A 320 -19.55 43.33 -8.22
N ASN A 321 -20.81 43.31 -8.69
CA ASN A 321 -21.49 44.50 -9.21
C ASN A 321 -21.89 45.52 -8.13
N SER A 322 -22.02 45.11 -6.86
CA SER A 322 -22.23 46.06 -5.76
C SER A 322 -20.95 46.73 -5.28
N ASN A 323 -19.77 46.32 -5.77
CA ASN A 323 -18.47 46.81 -5.32
C ASN A 323 -17.80 47.83 -6.26
N GLU A 324 -18.55 48.38 -7.23
CA GLU A 324 -18.32 49.76 -7.68
C GLU A 324 -19.23 50.72 -6.92
N LYS A 325 -18.94 50.83 -5.62
CA LYS A 325 -18.92 52.09 -4.85
C LYS A 325 -18.60 51.73 -3.40
N SER A 326 -17.42 52.16 -2.97
CA SER A 326 -16.92 52.25 -1.59
C SER A 326 -16.30 51.01 -0.94
N VAL A 327 -14.96 51.06 -0.88
CA VAL A 327 -14.11 50.65 0.25
C VAL A 327 -14.09 49.15 0.59
N LEU A 328 -13.10 48.42 0.04
CA LEU A 328 -12.26 47.45 0.78
C LEU A 328 -11.13 46.88 -0.09
N CYS A 329 -10.31 47.77 -0.66
CA CYS A 329 -8.95 47.42 -1.05
C CYS A 329 -8.08 47.48 0.23
N LYS A 330 -8.08 46.42 1.04
CA LYS A 330 -7.11 46.12 2.15
C LYS A 330 -7.61 44.91 2.98
N SER A 331 -7.43 43.68 2.52
CA SER A 331 -7.34 42.51 3.43
C SER A 331 -6.89 41.17 2.81
N TRP A 332 -6.67 41.06 1.50
CA TRP A 332 -6.29 39.78 0.88
C TRP A 332 -4.82 39.66 0.43
N THR A 333 -3.89 40.32 1.14
CA THR A 333 -2.43 40.16 0.97
C THR A 333 -1.70 39.81 2.27
N ARG A 334 -2.35 39.11 3.21
CA ARG A 334 -1.68 38.48 4.37
C ARG A 334 -2.26 37.10 4.68
N ARG A 335 -2.05 36.13 3.79
CA ARG A 335 -1.98 34.70 4.13
C ARG A 335 -1.21 33.93 3.06
N SER A 336 0.03 34.38 2.87
CA SER A 336 1.16 33.62 2.35
C SER A 336 2.35 34.11 3.18
N ARG A 337 3.10 33.18 3.78
CA ARG A 337 4.02 33.31 4.94
C ARG A 337 3.37 33.11 6.31
N LYS A 338 3.17 31.84 6.67
CA LYS A 338 4.05 31.12 7.61
C LYS A 338 3.90 29.63 7.38
#